data_AF-A0A351HGW0-F1
#
_entry.id   AF-A0A351HGW0-F1
#
_cell.length_a   1.000
_cell.length_b   1.000
_cell.length_c   1.000
_cell.angle_alpha   90.00
_cell.angle_beta   90.00
_cell.angle_gamma   90.00
#
_symmetry.space_group_name_H-M   'P 1'
#
loop_
_entity.id
_entity.type
_entity.pdbx_description
1 polymer ?
#
loop_
_entity_poly.entity_id
_entity_poly.type
_entity_poly.pdbx_seq_one_letter_code
_entity_poly.pdbx_strand_id
1 'polypeptide(L)'
;MKKETLKSIGAVIAGFAALAILSTITDSILQKAGIMKTEPFDENPVGLIAIIVAYRTIFNTLGCYLTARLAPSKPMKHAIILGIIGFVLTIVGMIVMWHLPPHWYPISLVVLTLPAAWLGGKIFLLKTK
;
A
#
# COMPACT_ATOMS: atom_id res chain seq x y z
N MET A 1 21.96 20.34 6.23
CA MET A 1 21.54 19.39 5.15
C MET A 1 21.25 17.97 5.64
N LYS A 2 22.08 17.31 6.47
CA LYS A 2 21.88 15.89 6.87
C LYS A 2 20.56 15.58 7.64
N LYS A 3 20.08 16.49 8.50
CA LYS A 3 18.91 16.26 9.38
C LYS A 3 17.58 16.17 8.62
N GLU A 4 17.38 17.03 7.63
CA GLU A 4 16.12 17.08 6.86
C GLU A 4 16.00 15.90 5.88
N THR A 5 17.12 15.44 5.32
CA THR A 5 17.15 14.20 4.51
C THR A 5 16.80 12.98 5.36
N LEU A 6 17.38 12.85 6.56
CA LEU A 6 17.06 11.74 7.47
C LEU A 6 15.59 11.72 7.87
N LYS A 7 14.98 12.89 8.16
CA LYS A 7 13.55 13.00 8.42
C LYS A 7 12.70 12.59 7.22
N SER A 8 13.11 13.00 6.01
CA SER A 8 12.41 12.66 4.76
C SER A 8 12.40 11.16 4.51
N ILE A 9 13.55 10.50 4.68
CA ILE A 9 13.67 9.04 4.57
C ILE A 9 12.84 8.36 5.66
N GLY A 10 12.95 8.83 6.91
CA GLY A 10 12.17 8.31 8.03
C GLY A 10 10.66 8.40 7.79
N ALA A 11 10.16 9.48 7.17
CA ALA A 11 8.76 9.63 6.83
C ALA A 11 8.27 8.59 5.79
N VAL A 12 9.09 8.30 4.78
CA VAL A 12 8.77 7.28 3.77
C VAL A 12 8.82 5.88 4.39
N ILE A 13 9.84 5.58 5.18
CA ILE A 13 9.98 4.29 5.89
C ILE A 13 8.79 4.07 6.84
N ALA A 14 8.40 5.09 7.60
CA ALA A 14 7.28 4.97 8.54
C ALA A 14 5.96 4.68 7.83
N GLY A 15 5.68 5.34 6.70
CA GLY A 15 4.47 5.06 5.91
C GLY A 15 4.49 3.68 5.26
N PHE A 16 5.64 3.27 4.73
CA PHE A 16 5.84 1.92 4.19
C PHE A 16 5.67 0.84 5.28
N ALA A 17 6.25 1.04 6.45
CA ALA A 17 6.10 0.12 7.57
C ALA A 17 4.63 0.02 8.00
N ALA A 18 3.91 1.14 8.07
CA ALA A 18 2.51 1.15 8.44
C ALA A 18 1.64 0.34 7.47
N LEU A 19 1.75 0.57 6.15
CA LEU A 19 0.96 -0.19 5.17
C LEU A 19 1.34 -1.67 5.14
N ALA A 20 2.63 -1.99 5.30
CA ALA A 20 3.12 -3.37 5.26
C ALA A 20 2.68 -4.15 6.49
N ILE A 21 2.82 -3.56 7.69
CA ILE A 21 2.39 -4.19 8.95
C ILE A 21 0.88 -4.41 8.94
N LEU A 22 0.09 -3.40 8.56
CA LEU A 22 -1.37 -3.54 8.48
C LEU A 22 -1.77 -4.66 7.52
N SER A 23 -1.20 -4.68 6.32
CA SER A 23 -1.52 -5.71 5.32
C SER A 23 -1.15 -7.11 5.83
N THR A 24 0.07 -7.29 6.33
CA THR A 24 0.56 -8.60 6.81
C THR A 24 -0.26 -9.11 8.00
N ILE A 25 -0.62 -8.23 8.94
CA ILE A 25 -1.44 -8.63 10.10
C ILE A 25 -2.84 -9.04 9.64
N THR A 26 -3.48 -8.24 8.78
CA THR A 26 -4.82 -8.56 8.26
C THR A 26 -4.82 -9.87 7.48
N ASP A 27 -3.85 -10.06 6.58
CA ASP A 27 -3.67 -11.29 5.82
C ASP A 27 -3.50 -12.50 6.76
N SER A 28 -2.65 -12.36 7.78
CA SER A 28 -2.40 -13.42 8.76
C SER A 28 -3.65 -13.77 9.57
N ILE A 29 -4.47 -12.78 9.93
CA ILE A 29 -5.74 -13.00 10.64
C ILE A 29 -6.71 -13.75 9.72
N LEU A 30 -6.89 -13.29 8.49
CA LEU A 30 -7.81 -13.93 7.54
C LEU A 30 -7.39 -15.37 7.21
N GLN A 31 -6.09 -15.62 7.07
CA GLN A 31 -5.55 -16.95 6.84
C GLN A 31 -5.78 -17.87 8.04
N LYS A 32 -5.43 -17.43 9.26
CA LYS A 32 -5.61 -18.23 10.49
C LYS A 32 -7.07 -18.47 10.84
N ALA A 33 -7.96 -17.57 10.44
CA ALA A 33 -9.40 -17.74 10.58
C ALA A 33 -10.01 -18.71 9.54
N GLY A 34 -9.21 -19.20 8.58
CA GLY A 34 -9.69 -20.05 7.49
C GLY A 34 -10.53 -19.33 6.43
N ILE A 35 -10.55 -17.99 6.47
CA ILE A 35 -11.33 -17.15 5.54
C ILE A 35 -10.58 -16.99 4.22
N MET A 36 -9.26 -16.78 4.28
CA MET A 36 -8.41 -16.57 3.10
C MET A 36 -7.44 -17.73 2.91
N LYS A 37 -7.46 -18.36 1.74
CA LYS A 37 -6.44 -19.32 1.31
C LYS A 37 -5.25 -18.59 0.73
N THR A 38 -4.04 -19.00 1.07
CA THR A 38 -2.81 -18.48 0.46
C THR A 38 -2.28 -19.40 -0.63
N GLU A 39 -2.48 -20.70 -0.47
CA GLU A 39 -2.06 -21.73 -1.41
C GLU A 39 -3.14 -22.82 -1.48
N PRO A 40 -3.83 -22.98 -2.62
CA PRO A 40 -3.79 -22.12 -3.82
C PRO A 40 -4.69 -20.87 -3.64
N PHE A 41 -4.21 -19.69 -4.07
CA PHE A 41 -4.89 -18.40 -3.82
C PHE A 41 -6.11 -18.17 -4.73
N ASP A 42 -6.11 -18.78 -5.91
CA ASP A 42 -7.19 -18.74 -6.90
C ASP A 42 -8.49 -19.43 -6.45
N GLU A 43 -8.43 -20.32 -5.46
CA GLU A 43 -9.61 -20.93 -4.83
C GLU A 43 -10.41 -19.95 -3.94
N ASN A 44 -9.90 -18.75 -3.67
CA ASN A 44 -10.66 -17.76 -2.92
C ASN A 44 -11.84 -17.22 -3.73
N PRO A 45 -13.02 -17.01 -3.11
CA PRO A 45 -14.15 -16.37 -3.80
C PRO A 45 -13.78 -14.98 -4.33
N VAL A 46 -14.26 -14.64 -5.54
CA VAL A 46 -14.00 -13.34 -6.20
C VAL A 46 -14.33 -12.16 -5.28
N GLY A 47 -15.44 -12.23 -4.53
CA GLY A 47 -15.84 -11.20 -3.57
C GLY A 47 -14.82 -11.00 -2.45
N LEU A 48 -14.20 -12.08 -1.96
CA LEU A 48 -13.13 -11.99 -0.95
C LEU A 48 -11.87 -11.36 -1.54
N ILE A 49 -11.47 -11.73 -2.75
CA ILE A 49 -10.31 -11.12 -3.44
C ILE A 49 -10.56 -9.62 -3.67
N ALA A 50 -11.78 -9.22 -4.00
CA ALA A 50 -12.14 -7.80 -4.12
C ALA A 50 -12.02 -7.06 -2.78
N ILE A 51 -12.43 -7.68 -1.67
CA ILE A 51 -12.22 -7.14 -0.31
C ILE A 51 -10.72 -7.01 -0.01
N ILE A 52 -9.90 -7.99 -0.44
CA ILE A 52 -8.43 -7.95 -0.30
C ILE A 52 -7.84 -6.74 -1.02
N VAL A 53 -8.23 -6.51 -2.27
CA VAL A 53 -7.83 -5.32 -3.03
C VAL A 53 -8.26 -4.05 -2.30
N ALA A 54 -9.49 -4.01 -1.77
CA ALA A 54 -10.03 -2.85 -1.09
C ALA A 54 -9.25 -2.48 0.16
N TYR A 55 -9.05 -3.40 1.11
CA TYR A 55 -8.32 -3.05 2.35
C TYR A 55 -6.85 -2.76 2.08
N ARG A 56 -6.19 -3.45 1.13
CA ARG A 56 -4.80 -3.15 0.75
C ARG A 56 -4.67 -1.75 0.15
N THR A 57 -5.66 -1.33 -0.65
CA THR A 57 -5.71 0.03 -1.20
C THR A 57 -5.92 1.08 -0.09
N ILE A 58 -6.77 0.78 0.89
CA ILE A 58 -6.97 1.63 2.08
C ILE A 58 -5.66 1.74 2.88
N PHE A 59 -4.99 0.62 3.17
CA PHE A 59 -3.73 0.62 3.91
C PHE A 59 -2.62 1.35 3.17
N ASN A 60 -2.53 1.20 1.85
CA ASN A 60 -1.60 1.99 1.03
C ASN A 60 -1.89 3.50 1.13
N THR A 61 -3.17 3.88 1.07
CA THR A 61 -3.61 5.28 1.27
C THR A 61 -3.21 5.78 2.66
N LEU A 62 -3.40 4.98 3.71
CA LEU A 62 -3.02 5.32 5.09
C LEU A 62 -1.50 5.47 5.26
N GLY A 63 -0.71 4.57 4.65
CA GLY A 63 0.75 4.66 4.63
C GLY A 63 1.23 5.95 3.96
N CYS A 64 0.66 6.29 2.80
CA CYS A 64 0.99 7.53 2.10
C CYS A 64 0.53 8.79 2.84
N TYR A 65 -0.62 8.74 3.52
CA TYR A 65 -1.07 9.80 4.43
C TYR A 65 -0.09 9.97 5.61
N LEU A 66 0.39 8.88 6.20
CA LEU A 66 1.36 8.94 7.29
C LEU A 66 2.70 9.51 6.82
N THR A 67 3.17 9.12 5.63
CA THR A 67 4.36 9.71 5.01
C THR A 67 4.17 11.21 4.76
N ALA A 68 3.03 11.64 4.24
CA ALA A 68 2.71 13.06 4.07
C ALA A 68 2.74 13.80 5.41
N ARG A 69 2.17 13.20 6.46
CA ARG A 69 2.11 13.78 7.81
C ARG A 69 3.47 13.96 8.46
N LEU A 70 4.38 13.01 8.25
CA LEU A 70 5.72 13.02 8.86
C LEU A 70 6.76 13.75 8.00
N ALA A 71 6.42 14.11 6.76
CA ALA A 71 7.34 14.77 5.85
C ALA A 71 7.77 16.15 6.39
N PRO A 72 9.07 16.48 6.40
CA PRO A 72 9.55 17.78 6.89
C PRO A 72 9.14 18.95 5.99
N SER A 73 8.92 18.70 4.70
CA SER A 73 8.44 19.68 3.73
C SER A 73 7.80 18.96 2.53
N LYS A 74 6.96 19.66 1.77
CA LYS A 74 6.33 19.13 0.54
C LYS A 74 5.65 17.76 0.78
N PRO A 75 4.60 17.69 1.62
CA PRO A 75 3.98 16.44 2.06
C PRO A 75 3.47 15.57 0.90
N MET A 76 2.84 16.18 -0.11
CA MET A 76 2.39 15.47 -1.32
C MET A 76 3.56 14.82 -2.07
N LYS A 77 4.72 15.48 -2.15
CA LYS A 77 5.88 14.91 -2.84
C LYS A 77 6.34 13.62 -2.16
N HIS A 78 6.37 13.59 -0.83
CA HIS A 78 6.78 12.40 -0.08
C HIS A 78 5.77 11.26 -0.21
N ALA A 79 4.47 11.56 -0.18
CA ALA A 79 3.42 10.57 -0.44
C ALA A 79 3.57 9.93 -1.83
N ILE A 80 3.80 10.74 -2.87
CA ILE A 80 4.01 10.23 -4.23
C ILE A 80 5.32 9.44 -4.36
N ILE A 81 6.39 9.82 -3.66
CA ILE A 81 7.63 9.02 -3.62
C ILE A 81 7.34 7.62 -3.07
N LEU A 82 6.61 7.52 -1.95
CA LEU A 82 6.20 6.22 -1.43
C LEU A 82 5.30 5.47 -2.43
N GLY A 83 4.36 6.18 -3.08
CA GLY A 83 3.51 5.61 -4.14
C GLY A 83 4.29 5.03 -5.31
N ILE A 84 5.35 5.69 -5.77
CA ILE A 84 6.23 5.19 -6.85
C ILE A 84 6.98 3.94 -6.39
N ILE A 85 7.48 3.93 -5.16
CA ILE A 85 8.12 2.74 -4.57
C ILE A 85 7.12 1.58 -4.55
N GLY A 86 5.90 1.81 -4.04
CA GLY A 86 4.84 0.81 -4.03
C GLY A 86 4.45 0.34 -5.44
N PHE A 87 4.44 1.24 -6.42
CA PHE A 87 4.10 0.91 -7.81
C PHE A 87 5.14 -0.04 -8.42
N VAL A 88 6.43 0.23 -8.20
CA VAL A 88 7.50 -0.68 -8.63
C VAL A 88 7.37 -2.03 -7.93
N LEU A 89 7.13 -2.04 -6.61
CA LEU A 89 6.99 -3.29 -5.85
C LEU A 89 5.76 -4.11 -6.29
N THR A 90 4.64 -3.47 -6.62
CA THR A 90 3.44 -4.17 -7.11
C THR A 90 3.65 -4.75 -8.51
N ILE A 91 4.39 -4.07 -9.40
CA ILE A 91 4.80 -4.64 -10.70
C ILE A 91 5.71 -5.85 -10.50
N VAL A 92 6.74 -5.73 -9.65
CA VAL A 92 7.64 -6.85 -9.35
C VAL A 92 6.86 -8.02 -8.78
N GLY A 93 5.97 -7.78 -7.80
CA GLY A 93 5.11 -8.81 -7.23
C GLY A 93 4.19 -9.46 -8.26
N MET A 94 3.59 -8.68 -9.16
CA MET A 94 2.76 -9.19 -10.26
C MET A 94 3.54 -10.15 -11.16
N ILE A 95 4.77 -9.79 -11.56
CA ILE A 95 5.60 -10.61 -12.45
C ILE A 95 6.04 -11.89 -11.73
N VAL A 96 6.52 -11.77 -10.49
CA VAL A 96 7.03 -12.90 -9.70
C VAL A 96 5.92 -13.90 -9.36
N MET A 97 4.73 -13.40 -9.01
CA MET A 97 3.60 -14.22 -8.54
C MET A 97 2.54 -14.44 -9.61
N TRP A 98 2.84 -14.21 -10.89
CA TRP A 98 1.85 -14.16 -11.97
C TRP A 98 0.90 -15.37 -12.03
N HIS A 99 1.40 -16.56 -11.69
CA HIS A 99 0.68 -17.83 -11.82
C HIS A 99 -0.13 -18.22 -10.56
N LEU A 100 -0.02 -17.45 -9.46
CA LEU A 100 -0.64 -17.80 -8.18
C LEU A 100 -2.07 -17.25 -8.03
N PRO A 101 -2.34 -15.94 -8.27
CA PRO A 101 -3.67 -15.39 -8.17
C PRO A 101 -4.34 -15.23 -9.55
N PRO A 102 -5.67 -15.01 -9.58
CA PRO A 102 -6.33 -14.52 -10.78
C PRO A 102 -5.68 -13.22 -11.28
N HIS A 103 -5.29 -13.14 -12.56
CA HIS A 103 -4.45 -12.04 -13.07
C HIS A 103 -5.01 -10.63 -12.83
N TRP A 104 -6.34 -10.48 -12.74
CA TRP A 104 -6.96 -9.18 -12.45
C TRP A 104 -6.60 -8.65 -11.06
N TYR A 105 -6.30 -9.52 -10.09
CA TYR A 105 -5.93 -9.14 -8.73
C TYR A 105 -4.64 -8.30 -8.69
N PRO A 106 -3.47 -8.79 -9.16
CA PRO A 106 -2.25 -8.00 -9.13
C PRO A 106 -2.33 -6.79 -10.06
N ILE A 107 -3.04 -6.87 -11.20
CA ILE A 107 -3.30 -5.72 -12.07
C ILE A 107 -4.05 -4.61 -11.30
N SER A 108 -5.06 -4.97 -10.52
CA SER A 108 -5.82 -4.00 -9.72
C SER A 108 -4.94 -3.29 -8.70
N LEU A 109 -4.02 -4.01 -8.05
CA LEU A 109 -3.07 -3.42 -7.11
C LEU A 109 -2.13 -2.42 -7.81
N VAL A 110 -1.59 -2.77 -8.98
CA VAL A 110 -0.74 -1.87 -9.78
C VAL A 110 -1.49 -0.58 -10.14
N VAL A 111 -2.71 -0.72 -10.67
CA VAL A 111 -3.54 0.42 -11.10
C VAL A 111 -3.93 1.32 -9.94
N LEU A 112 -4.30 0.75 -8.79
CA LEU A 112 -4.79 1.51 -7.63
C LEU A 112 -3.68 2.13 -6.80
N THR A 113 -2.43 1.72 -6.95
CA THR A 113 -1.33 2.16 -6.10
C THR A 113 -1.07 3.68 -6.19
N LEU A 114 -1.01 4.24 -7.40
CA LEU A 114 -0.77 5.68 -7.58
C LEU A 114 -1.96 6.57 -7.18
N PRO A 115 -3.23 6.22 -7.53
CA PRO A 115 -4.40 6.92 -7.01
C PRO A 115 -4.47 6.91 -5.47
N ALA A 116 -4.18 5.78 -4.83
CA ALA A 116 -4.14 5.66 -3.37
C ALA A 116 -3.06 6.55 -2.75
N ALA A 117 -1.87 6.62 -3.35
CA ALA A 117 -0.79 7.47 -2.88
C ALA A 117 -1.14 8.96 -2.95
N TRP A 118 -1.71 9.39 -4.08
CA TRP A 118 -2.21 10.76 -4.25
C TRP A 118 -3.31 11.08 -3.25
N LEU A 119 -4.28 10.17 -3.06
CA LEU A 119 -5.38 10.35 -2.12
C LEU A 119 -4.85 10.52 -0.69
N GLY A 120 -3.90 9.69 -0.25
CA GLY A 120 -3.30 9.78 1.07
C GLY A 120 -2.63 11.13 1.31
N GLY A 121 -1.85 11.61 0.34
CA GLY A 121 -1.24 12.94 0.39
C GLY A 121 -2.28 14.06 0.38
N LYS A 122 -3.36 13.92 -0.40
CA LYS A 122 -4.43 14.92 -0.51
C LYS A 122 -5.24 15.04 0.78
N ILE A 123 -5.57 13.92 1.43
CA ILE A 123 -6.29 13.91 2.71
C ILE A 123 -5.51 14.70 3.76
N PHE A 124 -4.18 14.51 3.85
CA PHE A 124 -3.36 15.27 4.77
C PHE A 124 -3.34 16.77 4.47
N LEU A 125 -3.21 17.14 3.19
CA LEU A 125 -3.25 18.54 2.77
C LEU A 125 -4.59 19.21 3.07
N LEU A 126 -5.71 18.50 2.90
CA LEU A 126 -7.04 19.04 3.22
C LEU A 126 -7.24 19.25 4.71
N LYS A 127 -6.64 18.41 5.56
CA LYS A 127 -6.70 18.54 7.02
C LYS A 127 -5.88 19.72 7.57
N THR A 128 -4.89 20.18 6.83
CA THR A 128 -3.92 21.22 7.26
C THR A 128 -4.20 22.60 6.66
N LYS A 129 -5.24 22.71 5.82
CA LYS A 129 -5.83 23.99 5.39
C LYS A 129 -6.90 24.41 6.39
#